data_AF-A0A8B7QME9-F1
#
_entry.id   AF-A0A8B7QME9-F1
#
_cell.length_a   1.000
_cell.length_b   1.000
_cell.length_c   1.000
_cell.angle_alpha   90.00
_cell.angle_beta   90.00
_cell.angle_gamma   90.00
#
_symmetry.space_group_name_H-M   'P 1'
#
loop_
_entity.id
_entity.type
_entity.pdbx_description
1 polymer ?
#
loop_
_entity_poly.entity_id
_entity_poly.type
_entity_poly.pdbx_seq_one_letter_code
_entity_poly.pdbx_strand_id
1 'polypeptide(L)'
;MWFHIRMGFERQMALLQANRDLISTGVKEFNVLLNQQVFTDPPISEEAMVTVLDDWVNFYTNYYRQHVVGEEQERDRALQELRQQLSTLCAPFLDKYRAFLKSLSA
;
A
#
# COMPACT_ATOMS: atom_id res chain seq x y z
N MET A 1 37.90 14.11 -9.28
CA MET A 1 37.45 13.33 -8.11
C MET A 1 36.12 13.85 -7.54
N TRP A 2 35.99 15.15 -7.22
CA TRP A 2 34.75 15.74 -6.68
C TRP A 2 33.49 15.60 -7.55
N PHE A 3 33.62 15.68 -8.88
CA PHE A 3 32.49 15.52 -9.81
C PHE A 3 31.83 14.14 -9.71
N HIS A 4 32.60 13.06 -9.51
CA HIS A 4 32.05 11.71 -9.46
C HIS A 4 31.29 11.44 -8.15
N ILE A 5 31.75 12.03 -7.04
CA ILE A 5 31.07 11.94 -5.74
C ILE A 5 29.72 12.68 -5.78
N ARG A 6 29.69 13.88 -6.35
CA ARG A 6 28.44 14.66 -6.51
C ARG A 6 27.42 13.96 -7.40
N MET A 7 27.86 13.42 -8.55
CA MET A 7 26.98 12.68 -9.46
C MET A 7 26.41 11.39 -8.82
N GLY A 8 27.18 10.73 -7.94
CA GLY A 8 26.70 9.57 -7.18
C GLY A 8 25.58 9.94 -6.21
N PHE A 9 25.75 11.04 -5.47
CA PHE A 9 24.74 11.54 -4.53
C PHE A 9 23.45 12.00 -5.23
N GLU A 10 23.56 12.71 -6.35
CA GLU A 10 22.40 13.17 -7.14
C GLU A 10 21.58 12.00 -7.70
N ARG A 11 22.24 10.92 -8.14
CA ARG A 11 21.54 9.68 -8.55
C ARG A 11 20.83 9.02 -7.38
N GLN A 12 21.46 8.92 -6.22
CA GLN A 12 20.86 8.28 -5.06
C GLN A 12 19.59 9.03 -4.60
N MET A 13 19.64 10.36 -4.59
CA MET A 13 18.47 11.18 -4.29
C MET A 13 17.33 10.99 -5.31
N ALA A 14 17.66 10.85 -6.60
CA ALA A 14 16.67 10.59 -7.64
C ALA A 14 15.97 9.22 -7.47
N LEU A 15 16.72 8.18 -7.07
CA LEU A 15 16.17 6.84 -6.79
C LEU A 15 15.23 6.85 -5.58
N LEU A 16 15.64 7.54 -4.50
CA LEU A 16 14.78 7.71 -3.31
C LEU A 16 13.50 8.47 -3.64
N GLN A 17 13.58 9.51 -4.47
CA GLN A 17 12.40 10.25 -4.89
C GLN A 17 11.46 9.39 -5.75
N ALA A 18 12.01 8.62 -6.72
CA ALA A 18 11.21 7.72 -7.54
C ALA A 18 10.45 6.68 -6.70
N ASN A 19 11.09 6.11 -5.68
CA ASN A 19 10.42 5.18 -4.75
C ASN A 19 9.31 5.87 -3.94
N ARG A 20 9.50 7.11 -3.50
CA ARG A 20 8.46 7.88 -2.79
C ARG A 20 7.25 8.19 -3.67
N ASP A 21 7.49 8.59 -4.92
CA ASP A 21 6.41 8.88 -5.88
C ASP A 21 5.61 7.61 -6.20
N LEU A 22 6.29 6.48 -6.32
CA LEU A 22 5.68 5.16 -6.49
C LEU A 22 4.82 4.79 -5.27
N ILE A 23 5.32 4.97 -4.04
CA ILE A 23 4.56 4.71 -2.81
C ILE A 23 3.32 5.60 -2.77
N SER A 24 3.47 6.91 -3.03
CA SER A 24 2.34 7.85 -3.04
C SER A 24 1.27 7.45 -4.05
N THR A 25 1.69 6.99 -5.22
CA THR A 25 0.78 6.48 -6.26
C THR A 25 0.04 5.24 -5.78
N GLY A 26 0.74 4.23 -5.25
CA GLY A 26 0.14 3.00 -4.76
C GLY A 26 -0.85 3.22 -3.61
N VAL A 27 -0.52 4.12 -2.69
CA VAL A 27 -1.40 4.52 -1.58
C VAL A 27 -2.67 5.20 -2.11
N LYS A 28 -2.55 6.08 -3.10
CA LYS A 28 -3.68 6.77 -3.71
C LYS A 28 -4.60 5.79 -4.44
N GLU A 29 -4.05 4.91 -5.26
CA GLU A 29 -4.81 3.90 -6.01
C GLU A 29 -5.51 2.91 -5.07
N PHE A 30 -4.81 2.45 -4.02
CA PHE A 30 -5.39 1.56 -3.03
C PHE A 30 -6.54 2.23 -2.26
N ASN A 31 -6.38 3.50 -1.87
CA ASN A 31 -7.46 4.24 -1.23
C ASN A 31 -8.68 4.41 -2.17
N VAL A 32 -8.46 4.61 -3.47
CA VAL A 32 -9.56 4.64 -4.46
C VAL A 32 -10.24 3.27 -4.53
N LEU A 33 -9.49 2.17 -4.60
CA LEU A 33 -10.01 0.80 -4.59
C LEU A 33 -10.90 0.55 -3.35
N LEU A 34 -10.42 0.91 -2.16
CA LEU A 34 -11.19 0.76 -0.92
C LEU A 34 -12.49 1.57 -0.95
N ASN A 35 -12.45 2.82 -1.41
CA ASN A 35 -13.64 3.68 -1.45
C ASN A 35 -14.66 3.27 -2.52
N GLN A 36 -14.26 2.47 -3.51
CA GLN A 36 -15.15 1.91 -4.52
C GLN A 36 -15.87 0.65 -4.06
N GLN A 37 -15.46 0.04 -2.94
CA GLN A 37 -16.11 -1.17 -2.46
C GLN A 37 -17.54 -0.88 -2.02
N VAL A 38 -18.47 -1.63 -2.58
CA VAL A 38 -19.88 -1.61 -2.20
C VAL A 38 -20.13 -2.84 -1.36
N PHE A 39 -20.63 -2.66 -0.14
CA PHE A 39 -20.99 -3.79 0.70
C PHE A 39 -22.31 -4.39 0.23
N THR A 40 -22.29 -5.67 -0.12
CA THR A 40 -23.43 -6.41 -0.69
C THR A 40 -24.10 -7.32 0.33
N ASP A 41 -25.36 -7.68 0.07
CA ASP A 41 -26.13 -8.67 0.81
C ASP A 41 -26.27 -9.97 -0.02
N PRO A 42 -25.88 -11.16 0.48
CA PRO A 42 -25.37 -11.43 1.83
C PRO A 42 -23.93 -10.93 2.04
N PRO A 43 -23.64 -10.37 3.23
CA PRO A 43 -22.28 -9.97 3.56
C PRO A 43 -21.39 -11.19 3.81
N ILE A 44 -20.08 -11.04 3.57
CA ILE A 44 -19.08 -11.99 4.05
C ILE A 44 -18.80 -11.77 5.54
N SER A 45 -18.22 -12.75 6.23
CA SER A 45 -17.80 -12.55 7.62
C SER A 45 -16.72 -11.46 7.74
N GLU A 46 -16.59 -10.86 8.92
CA GLU A 46 -15.49 -9.93 9.19
C GLU A 46 -14.12 -10.57 8.94
N GLU A 47 -13.93 -11.82 9.38
CA GLU A 47 -12.70 -12.59 9.18
C GLU A 47 -12.36 -12.74 7.69
N ALA A 48 -13.36 -13.06 6.86
CA ALA A 48 -13.17 -13.17 5.42
C ALA A 48 -12.78 -11.81 4.80
N MET A 49 -13.38 -10.71 5.27
CA MET A 49 -12.99 -9.36 4.80
C MET A 49 -11.55 -9.01 5.21
N VAL A 50 -11.11 -9.39 6.41
CA VAL A 50 -9.70 -9.21 6.82
C VAL A 50 -8.77 -9.96 5.88
N THR A 51 -9.09 -11.20 5.52
CA THR A 51 -8.30 -11.97 4.54
C THR A 51 -8.26 -11.28 3.17
N VAL A 52 -9.39 -10.75 2.68
CA VAL A 52 -9.43 -10.01 1.40
C VAL A 52 -8.52 -8.78 1.43
N LEU A 53 -8.54 -8.02 2.53
CA LEU A 53 -7.69 -6.83 2.70
C LEU A 53 -6.21 -7.21 2.75
N ASP A 54 -5.85 -8.27 3.48
CA ASP A 54 -4.47 -8.78 3.54
C ASP A 54 -4.00 -9.26 2.17
N ASP A 55 -4.85 -9.94 1.40
CA ASP A 55 -4.56 -10.38 0.04
C ASP A 55 -4.32 -9.20 -0.90
N TRP A 56 -5.12 -8.13 -0.81
CA TRP A 56 -4.89 -6.92 -1.61
C TRP A 56 -3.61 -6.19 -1.22
N VAL A 57 -3.30 -6.08 0.07
CA VAL A 57 -2.02 -5.51 0.53
C VAL A 57 -0.84 -6.31 -0.03
N ASN A 58 -0.92 -7.64 0.00
CA ASN A 58 0.10 -8.52 -0.56
C ASN A 58 0.20 -8.38 -2.08
N PHE A 59 -0.94 -8.31 -2.78
CA PHE A 59 -0.99 -8.11 -4.23
C PHE A 59 -0.29 -6.80 -4.64
N TYR A 60 -0.66 -5.68 -4.01
CA TYR A 60 -0.03 -4.38 -4.27
C TYR A 60 1.47 -4.39 -3.95
N THR A 61 1.84 -4.95 -2.80
CA THR A 61 3.26 -5.03 -2.41
C THR A 61 4.08 -5.86 -3.40
N ASN A 62 3.54 -6.99 -3.88
CA ASN A 62 4.19 -7.84 -4.86
C ASN A 62 4.27 -7.19 -6.26
N TYR A 63 3.24 -6.46 -6.67
CA TYR A 63 3.26 -5.68 -7.91
C TYR A 63 4.38 -4.62 -7.86
N TYR A 64 4.42 -3.80 -6.81
CA TYR A 64 5.42 -2.74 -6.69
C TYR A 64 6.84 -3.23 -6.41
N ARG A 65 7.03 -4.46 -5.90
CA ARG A 65 8.36 -5.07 -5.74
C ARG A 65 9.19 -5.08 -7.03
N GLN A 66 8.53 -5.20 -8.18
CA GLN A 66 9.18 -5.18 -9.49
C GLN A 66 9.49 -3.77 -10.00
N HIS A 67 8.91 -2.74 -9.38
CA HIS A 67 8.99 -1.35 -9.81
C HIS A 67 9.86 -0.47 -8.90
N VAL A 68 10.12 -0.88 -7.66
CA VAL A 68 11.06 -0.19 -6.77
C VAL A 68 12.50 -0.26 -7.29
N VAL A 69 13.19 0.87 -7.21
CA VAL A 69 14.55 1.06 -7.72
C VAL A 69 15.56 1.26 -6.58
N GLY A 70 16.85 1.15 -6.89
CA GLY A 70 17.92 1.30 -5.90
C GLY A 70 18.48 -0.02 -5.39
N GLU A 71 19.31 0.06 -4.36
CA GLU A 71 19.94 -1.11 -3.74
C GLU A 71 18.92 -1.95 -2.96
N GLU A 72 19.27 -3.20 -2.64
CA GLU A 72 18.37 -4.14 -1.96
C GLU A 72 17.79 -3.55 -0.67
N GLN A 73 18.62 -2.89 0.15
CA GLN A 73 18.18 -2.23 1.38
C GLN A 73 17.20 -1.08 1.13
N GLU A 74 17.39 -0.29 0.07
CA GLU A 74 16.50 0.82 -0.29
C GLU A 74 15.15 0.29 -0.80
N ARG A 75 15.20 -0.78 -1.60
CA ARG A 75 14.01 -1.47 -2.12
C ARG A 75 13.20 -2.10 -1.00
N ASP A 76 13.84 -2.83 -0.09
CA ASP A 76 13.18 -3.44 1.06
C ASP A 76 12.52 -2.40 1.96
N ARG A 77 13.21 -1.29 2.22
CA ARG A 77 12.66 -0.17 2.99
C ARG A 77 11.43 0.43 2.30
N ALA A 78 11.51 0.68 1.00
CA ALA A 78 10.38 1.25 0.24
C ALA A 78 9.17 0.31 0.23
N LEU A 79 9.39 -1.00 0.11
CA LEU A 79 8.31 -1.99 0.15
C LEU A 79 7.70 -2.16 1.54
N GLN A 80 8.52 -2.11 2.60
CA GLN A 80 8.03 -2.11 3.96
C GLN A 80 7.17 -0.87 4.25
N GLU A 81 7.62 0.30 3.80
CA GLU A 81 6.89 1.56 3.95
C GLU A 81 5.57 1.54 3.18
N LEU A 82 5.58 1.05 1.93
CA LEU A 82 4.35 0.85 1.15
C LEU A 82 3.38 -0.04 1.91
N ARG A 83 3.81 -1.24 2.30
CA ARG A 83 2.96 -2.21 3.01
C ARG A 83 2.34 -1.60 4.26
N GLN A 84 3.13 -0.87 5.05
CA GLN A 84 2.65 -0.22 6.27
C GLN A 84 1.58 0.84 5.97
N GLN A 85 1.77 1.67 4.95
CA GLN A 85 0.78 2.68 4.57
C GLN A 85 -0.52 2.02 4.05
N LEU A 86 -0.43 0.97 3.23
CA LEU A 86 -1.60 0.23 2.76
C LEU A 86 -2.38 -0.40 3.93
N SER A 87 -1.69 -1.09 4.85
CA SER A 87 -2.33 -1.65 6.06
C SER A 87 -2.99 -0.58 6.93
N THR A 88 -2.42 0.63 6.97
CA THR A 88 -3.00 1.76 7.72
C THR A 88 -4.33 2.23 7.10
N LEU A 89 -4.45 2.18 5.77
CA LEU A 89 -5.71 2.49 5.07
C LEU A 89 -6.78 1.41 5.28
N CYS A 90 -6.39 0.14 5.48
CA CYS A 90 -7.33 -0.95 5.75
C CYS A 90 -8.09 -0.77 7.07
N ALA A 91 -7.46 -0.21 8.11
CA ALA A 91 -8.07 -0.06 9.44
C ALA A 91 -9.41 0.73 9.42
N PRO A 92 -9.47 1.98 8.91
CA PRO A 92 -10.73 2.72 8.86
C PRO A 92 -11.75 2.09 7.90
N PHE A 93 -11.31 1.35 6.88
CA PHE A 93 -12.20 0.61 6.00
C PHE A 93 -12.87 -0.56 6.74
N LEU A 94 -12.10 -1.34 7.51
CA LEU A 94 -12.61 -2.45 8.30
C LEU A 94 -13.60 -1.96 9.38
N ASP A 95 -13.35 -0.81 10.00
CA ASP A 95 -14.29 -0.21 10.95
C ASP A 95 -15.63 0.15 10.30
N LYS A 96 -15.63 0.68 9.07
CA LYS A 96 -16.85 0.91 8.28
C LYS A 96 -17.58 -0.40 7.98
N TYR A 97 -16.83 -1.45 7.61
CA TYR A 97 -17.40 -2.77 7.33
C TYR A 97 -18.06 -3.38 8.58
N ARG A 98 -17.40 -3.31 9.74
CA ARG A 98 -17.95 -3.75 11.03
C ARG A 98 -19.25 -3.02 11.37
N ALA A 99 -19.32 -1.72 11.13
CA ALA A 99 -20.53 -0.95 11.35
C ALA A 99 -21.68 -1.42 10.44
N PHE A 100 -21.38 -1.72 9.18
CA PHE A 100 -22.34 -2.30 8.24
C PHE A 100 -22.85 -3.68 8.70
N LEU A 101 -21.96 -4.59 9.10
CA LEU A 101 -22.37 -5.90 9.64
C LEU A 101 -23.31 -5.75 10.85
N LYS A 102 -22.99 -4.84 11.77
CA LYS A 102 -23.85 -4.55 12.92
C LYS A 102 -25.23 -4.03 12.52
N SER A 103 -25.31 -3.20 11.47
CA SER A 103 -26.61 -2.70 10.97
C SER A 103 -27.50 -3.78 10.34
N LEU A 104 -26.92 -4.89 9.87
CA LEU A 104 -27.69 -6.02 9.33
C LEU A 104 -28.18 -6.98 10.43
N SER A 105 -27.55 -6.94 11.60
CA SER A 105 -27.97 -7.70 12.79
C SER A 105 -28.98 -6.98 13.69
N ALA A 106 -29.30 -5.72 13.37
CA ALA A 106 -30.21 -4.86 14.15
C ALA A 106 -31.64 -4.93 13.60
#